data_AF-A0A816E2L2-F1
#
_entry.id   AF-A0A816E2L2-F1
#
_cell.length_a   1.000
_cell.length_b   1.000
_cell.length_c   1.000
_cell.angle_alpha   90.00
_cell.angle_beta   90.00
_cell.angle_gamma   90.00
#
_symmetry.space_group_name_H-M   'P 1'
#
loop_
_entity.id
_entity.type
_entity.pdbx_description
1 polymer ?
#
loop_
_entity_poly.entity_id
_entity_poly.type
_entity_poly.pdbx_seq_one_letter_code
_entity_poly.pdbx_strand_id
1 'polypeptide(L)'
;MENVEDIENLLSLHWPHIFSSIDPSTPITLTKLSRYNWLIKCSEQLSYVLKSSQTNNLDLELKYLTDLNRYFNNEYRVPLPIITIKNERHVNGKYWLYEYIHGKVYNDCDCAHLFDEKQLILLAKLISKYHQFLITNSSTLS
;
A
#
# COMPACT_ATOMS: atom_id res chain seq x y z
N MET A 1 -12.63 -1.96 17.85
CA MET A 1 -12.36 -2.72 16.61
C MET A 1 -12.87 -1.83 15.47
N GLU A 2 -12.06 -1.43 14.48
CA GLU A 2 -12.51 -0.52 13.41
C GLU A 2 -13.69 -1.14 12.65
N ASN A 3 -14.82 -0.42 12.61
CA ASN A 3 -16.01 -0.79 11.85
C ASN A 3 -16.02 -0.09 10.48
N VAL A 4 -16.82 -0.59 9.53
CA VAL A 4 -16.94 -0.03 8.17
C VAL A 4 -17.38 1.45 8.23
N GLU A 5 -18.39 1.76 9.04
CA GLU A 5 -18.94 3.11 9.21
C GLU A 5 -17.88 4.13 9.68
N ASP A 6 -16.95 3.71 10.54
CA ASP A 6 -15.86 4.57 11.00
C ASP A 6 -14.92 4.95 9.84
N ILE A 7 -14.62 3.98 8.98
CA ILE A 7 -13.75 4.16 7.82
C ILE A 7 -14.46 5.01 6.75
N GLU A 8 -15.75 4.80 6.53
CA GLU A 8 -16.55 5.65 5.63
C GLU A 8 -16.58 7.11 6.10
N ASN A 9 -16.82 7.33 7.39
CA ASN A 9 -16.81 8.67 7.98
C ASN A 9 -15.43 9.33 7.83
N LEU A 10 -14.35 8.58 8.09
CA LEU A 10 -12.99 9.07 7.94
C LEU A 10 -12.67 9.45 6.49
N LEU A 11 -13.00 8.58 5.53
CA LEU A 11 -12.77 8.84 4.12
C LEU A 11 -13.65 9.99 3.61
N SER A 12 -14.89 10.10 4.07
CA SER A 12 -15.80 11.19 3.68
C SER A 12 -15.29 12.56 4.14
N LEU A 13 -14.67 12.62 5.33
CA LEU A 13 -14.13 13.86 5.88
C LEU A 13 -12.81 14.28 5.21
N HIS A 14 -11.90 13.31 5.01
CA HIS A 14 -10.53 13.59 4.59
C HIS A 14 -10.28 13.38 3.09
N TRP A 15 -11.21 12.72 2.40
CA TRP A 15 -11.12 12.47 0.97
C TRP A 15 -12.49 12.43 0.27
N PRO A 16 -13.28 13.51 0.38
CA PRO A 16 -14.65 13.56 -0.13
C PRO A 16 -14.76 13.35 -1.65
N HIS A 17 -13.70 13.67 -2.39
CA HIS A 17 -13.69 13.59 -3.86
C HIS A 17 -13.92 12.17 -4.38
N ILE A 18 -13.46 11.16 -3.64
CA ILE A 18 -13.66 9.76 -3.98
C ILE A 18 -15.13 9.37 -3.96
N PHE A 19 -15.93 9.96 -3.07
CA PHE A 19 -17.36 9.71 -3.02
C PHE A 19 -18.13 10.53 -4.05
N SER A 20 -17.58 11.68 -4.47
CA SER A 20 -18.19 12.54 -5.48
C SER A 20 -17.98 12.06 -6.93
N SER A 21 -16.96 11.23 -7.18
CA SER A 21 -16.61 10.74 -8.52
C SER A 21 -17.20 9.38 -8.88
N ILE A 22 -18.12 8.85 -8.04
CA ILE A 22 -18.70 7.52 -8.23
C ILE A 22 -19.93 7.61 -9.12
N ASP A 23 -19.91 6.89 -10.22
CA ASP A 23 -21.12 6.56 -10.97
C ASP A 23 -22.05 5.73 -10.06
N PRO A 24 -23.31 6.12 -9.81
CA PRO A 24 -24.21 5.39 -8.91
C PRO A 24 -24.41 3.91 -9.26
N SER A 25 -24.04 3.47 -10.47
CA SER A 25 -24.03 2.05 -10.86
C SER A 25 -22.86 1.22 -10.30
N THR A 26 -21.78 1.85 -9.82
CA THR A 26 -20.60 1.17 -9.25
C THR A 26 -20.22 1.77 -7.90
N PRO A 27 -20.97 1.48 -6.82
CA PRO A 27 -20.71 2.04 -5.50
C PRO A 27 -19.32 1.65 -4.99
N ILE A 28 -18.72 2.50 -4.15
CA ILE A 28 -17.50 2.14 -3.43
C ILE A 28 -17.79 0.95 -2.53
N THR A 29 -16.91 -0.02 -2.58
CA THR A 29 -16.94 -1.15 -1.64
C THR A 29 -15.70 -1.12 -0.75
N LEU A 30 -15.92 -1.22 0.55
CA LEU A 30 -14.88 -1.36 1.56
C LEU A 30 -14.74 -2.83 1.95
N THR A 31 -13.57 -3.41 1.71
CA THR A 31 -13.25 -4.79 2.09
C THR A 31 -12.11 -4.80 3.11
N LYS A 32 -12.34 -5.41 4.27
CA LYS A 32 -11.29 -5.54 5.28
C LYS A 32 -10.27 -6.61 4.85
N LEU A 33 -9.02 -6.20 4.62
CA LEU A 33 -7.95 -7.11 4.22
C LEU A 33 -7.22 -7.70 5.44
N SER A 34 -7.07 -6.91 6.49
CA SER A 34 -6.40 -7.33 7.73
C SER A 34 -6.91 -6.51 8.93
N ARG A 35 -6.32 -6.71 10.11
CA ARG A 35 -6.63 -5.91 11.30
C ARG A 35 -6.47 -4.40 11.07
N TYR A 36 -5.58 -4.00 10.17
CA TYR A 36 -5.17 -2.61 9.96
C TYR A 36 -5.24 -2.16 8.50
N ASN A 37 -5.69 -3.01 7.58
CA ASN A 37 -5.71 -2.71 6.15
C ASN A 37 -7.12 -2.89 5.59
N TRP A 38 -7.55 -1.92 4.80
CA TRP A 38 -8.81 -1.90 4.09
C TRP A 38 -8.57 -1.66 2.61
N LEU A 39 -9.22 -2.46 1.77
CA LEU A 39 -9.33 -2.23 0.33
C LEU A 39 -10.54 -1.34 0.07
N ILE A 40 -10.33 -0.24 -0.65
CA ILE A 40 -11.35 0.68 -1.12
C ILE A 40 -11.42 0.49 -2.64
N LYS A 41 -12.44 -0.22 -3.11
CA LYS A 41 -12.64 -0.42 -4.55
C LYS A 41 -13.65 0.60 -5.06
N CYS A 42 -13.21 1.47 -5.98
CA CYS A 42 -14.04 2.53 -6.57
C CYS A 42 -14.54 2.14 -7.96
N SER A 43 -13.67 1.53 -8.76
CA SER A 43 -14.00 0.96 -10.08
C SER A 43 -13.09 -0.23 -10.37
N GLU A 44 -13.25 -0.87 -11.53
CA GLU A 44 -12.37 -1.98 -11.94
C GLU A 44 -10.89 -1.58 -12.06
N GLN A 45 -10.63 -0.31 -12.39
CA GLN A 45 -9.27 0.20 -12.62
C GLN A 45 -8.76 1.11 -11.50
N LEU A 46 -9.63 1.48 -10.55
CA LEU A 46 -9.31 2.41 -9.49
C LEU A 46 -9.64 1.81 -8.14
N SER A 47 -8.59 1.40 -7.43
CA SER A 47 -8.67 0.85 -6.08
C SER A 47 -7.57 1.44 -5.21
N TYR A 48 -7.82 1.48 -3.91
CA TYR A 48 -6.90 2.03 -2.92
C TYR A 48 -6.78 1.12 -1.71
N VAL A 49 -5.67 1.24 -0.99
CA VAL A 49 -5.47 0.56 0.29
C VAL A 49 -5.34 1.61 1.37
N LEU A 50 -6.24 1.58 2.34
CA LEU A 50 -6.12 2.35 3.57
C LEU A 50 -5.45 1.48 4.62
N LYS A 51 -4.27 1.90 5.08
CA LYS A 51 -3.49 1.28 6.13
C LYS A 51 -3.54 2.14 7.38
N SER A 52 -3.86 1.56 8.52
CA SER A 52 -3.85 2.22 9.82
C SER A 52 -2.71 1.69 10.70
N SER A 53 -2.28 2.47 11.67
CA SER A 53 -1.34 1.99 12.69
C SER A 53 -1.56 2.69 14.02
N GLN A 54 -1.27 1.95 15.08
CA GLN A 54 -1.22 2.45 16.46
C GLN A 54 0.18 2.97 16.83
N THR A 55 1.19 2.66 16.03
CA THR A 55 2.59 2.93 16.35
C THR A 55 3.17 4.02 15.46
N ASN A 56 4.19 4.74 15.97
CA ASN A 56 5.00 5.66 15.18
C ASN A 56 5.83 4.95 14.07
N ASN A 57 5.74 3.63 13.94
CA ASN A 57 6.43 2.87 12.89
C ASN A 57 6.02 3.26 11.48
N LEU A 58 4.87 3.90 11.30
CA LEU A 58 4.51 4.46 10.01
C LEU A 58 5.59 5.46 9.56
N ASP A 59 5.98 6.44 10.35
CA ASP A 59 6.95 7.46 9.88
C ASP A 59 8.30 6.85 9.44
N LEU A 60 8.74 5.77 10.08
CA LEU A 60 9.90 4.97 9.66
C LEU A 60 9.66 4.21 8.35
N GLU A 61 8.50 3.56 8.22
CA GLU A 61 8.08 2.90 6.99
C GLU A 61 8.01 3.89 5.81
N LEU A 62 7.55 5.13 6.02
CA LEU A 62 7.47 6.14 4.96
C LEU A 62 8.85 6.49 4.46
N LYS A 63 9.75 6.75 5.41
CA LYS A 63 11.15 7.08 5.11
C LYS A 63 11.79 5.94 4.33
N TYR A 64 11.62 4.71 4.80
CA TYR A 64 12.11 3.51 4.14
C TYR A 64 11.58 3.37 2.71
N LEU A 65 10.26 3.48 2.50
CA LEU A 65 9.65 3.37 1.16
C LEU A 65 10.10 4.52 0.25
N THR A 66 10.29 5.72 0.79
CA THR A 66 10.78 6.89 0.03
C THR A 66 12.22 6.69 -0.43
N ASP A 67 13.08 6.21 0.46
CA ASP A 67 14.48 5.93 0.14
C ASP A 67 14.60 4.78 -0.86
N LEU A 68 13.77 3.73 -0.71
CA LEU A 68 13.69 2.62 -1.66
C LEU A 68 13.21 3.08 -3.04
N ASN A 69 12.16 3.92 -3.10
CA ASN A 69 11.65 4.48 -4.35
C ASN A 69 12.70 5.34 -5.06
N ARG A 70 13.44 6.16 -4.30
CA ARG A 70 14.57 6.96 -4.82
C ARG A 70 15.68 6.07 -5.36
N TYR A 71 16.04 5.01 -4.63
CA TYR A 71 17.10 4.09 -5.04
C TYR A 71 16.74 3.29 -6.29
N PHE A 72 15.50 2.82 -6.39
CA PHE A 72 15.05 2.12 -7.60
C PHE A 72 14.90 3.05 -8.81
N ASN A 73 14.78 4.36 -8.60
CA ASN A 73 14.75 5.38 -9.65
C ASN A 73 13.71 5.05 -10.75
N ASN A 74 12.50 4.70 -10.32
CA ASN A 74 11.38 4.28 -11.17
C ASN A 74 11.58 2.98 -11.97
N GLU A 75 12.67 2.23 -11.77
CA GLU A 75 12.82 0.89 -12.38
C GLU A 75 11.79 -0.09 -11.82
N TYR A 76 11.46 0.06 -10.53
CA TYR A 76 10.44 -0.73 -9.86
C TYR A 76 9.45 0.19 -9.15
N ARG A 77 8.17 -0.14 -9.24
CA ARG A 77 7.10 0.62 -8.59
C ARG A 77 7.12 0.32 -7.09
N VAL A 78 7.39 1.33 -6.27
CA VAL A 78 7.25 1.26 -4.81
C VAL A 78 5.97 2.01 -4.43
N PRO A 79 5.03 1.39 -3.68
CA PRO A 79 3.82 2.08 -3.25
C PRO A 79 4.18 3.17 -2.23
N LEU A 80 3.91 4.42 -2.57
CA LEU A 80 3.99 5.56 -1.65
C LEU A 80 2.58 6.03 -1.28
N PRO A 81 2.37 6.52 -0.05
CA PRO A 81 1.05 7.01 0.34
C PRO A 81 0.71 8.28 -0.44
N ILE A 82 -0.49 8.32 -0.98
CA ILE A 82 -1.09 9.48 -1.66
C ILE A 82 -1.58 10.49 -0.62
N ILE A 83 -2.15 9.98 0.47
CA ILE A 83 -2.73 10.80 1.55
C ILE A 83 -2.30 10.24 2.90
N THR A 84 -1.92 11.14 3.80
CA THR A 84 -1.72 10.85 5.22
C THR A 84 -2.80 11.56 6.04
N ILE A 85 -3.54 10.80 6.84
CA ILE A 85 -4.63 11.28 7.68
C ILE A 85 -4.22 11.09 9.14
N LYS A 86 -4.28 12.16 9.92
CA LYS A 86 -4.13 12.11 11.38
C LYS A 86 -5.50 12.32 12.00
N ASN A 87 -6.00 11.33 12.72
CA ASN A 87 -7.28 11.41 13.40
C ASN A 87 -7.10 11.03 14.88
N GLU A 88 -6.86 12.05 15.71
CA GLU A 88 -6.59 11.91 17.15
C GLU A 88 -7.78 11.31 17.93
N ARG A 89 -8.98 11.30 17.34
CA ARG A 89 -10.18 10.72 17.95
C ARG A 89 -10.32 9.21 17.74
N HIS A 90 -9.51 8.62 16.86
CA HIS A 90 -9.54 7.20 16.54
C HIS A 90 -8.43 6.42 17.25
N VAL A 91 -8.73 5.17 17.65
CA VAL A 91 -7.79 4.25 18.31
C VAL A 91 -6.53 4.02 17.46
N ASN A 92 -6.65 4.12 16.14
CA ASN A 92 -5.53 4.10 15.20
C ASN A 92 -5.36 5.52 14.66
N GLY A 93 -4.61 6.37 15.37
CA GLY A 93 -4.60 7.82 15.13
C GLY A 93 -3.92 8.29 13.83
N LYS A 94 -3.31 7.38 13.07
CA LYS A 94 -2.66 7.65 11.79
C LYS A 94 -3.14 6.64 10.74
N TYR A 95 -3.60 7.16 9.61
CA TYR A 95 -3.98 6.39 8.42
C TYR A 95 -3.22 6.88 7.22
N TRP A 96 -2.84 5.93 6.38
CA TRP A 96 -2.19 6.18 5.12
C TRP A 96 -2.93 5.50 4.01
N LEU A 97 -3.07 6.21 2.93
CA LEU A 97 -3.81 5.76 1.79
C LEU A 97 -2.86 5.60 0.61
N TYR A 98 -2.89 4.42 0.02
CA TYR A 98 -2.05 4.02 -1.11
C TYR A 98 -2.90 3.72 -2.33
N GLU A 99 -2.33 3.92 -3.51
CA GLU A 99 -2.87 3.32 -4.73
C GLU A 99 -2.75 1.80 -4.65
N TYR A 100 -3.80 1.09 -5.06
CA TYR A 100 -3.73 -0.35 -5.19
C TYR A 100 -2.92 -0.72 -6.43
N ILE A 101 -1.87 -1.52 -6.25
CA ILE A 101 -1.08 -2.04 -7.37
C ILE A 101 -1.77 -3.30 -7.87
N HIS A 102 -2.43 -3.19 -9.02
CA HIS A 102 -3.01 -4.34 -9.71
C HIS A 102 -1.91 -5.30 -10.19
N GLY A 103 -2.07 -6.58 -9.90
CA GLY A 103 -1.14 -7.61 -10.34
C GLY A 103 -1.45 -8.97 -9.75
N LYS A 104 -0.78 -9.99 -10.27
CA LYS A 104 -0.82 -11.33 -9.68
C LYS A 104 0.05 -11.32 -8.43
N VAL A 105 -0.52 -11.69 -7.28
CA VAL A 105 0.24 -11.97 -6.07
C VAL A 105 0.71 -13.42 -6.17
N TYR A 106 2.03 -13.62 -6.19
CA TYR A 106 2.61 -14.94 -6.12
C TYR A 106 2.58 -15.42 -4.68
N ASN A 107 2.01 -16.59 -4.44
CA ASN A 107 1.85 -17.15 -3.10
C ASN A 107 2.84 -18.31 -2.87
N ASP A 108 3.10 -18.68 -1.62
CA ASP A 108 4.08 -19.73 -1.29
C ASP A 108 3.76 -21.10 -1.91
N CYS A 109 2.51 -21.34 -2.31
CA CYS A 109 2.06 -22.54 -3.03
C CYS A 109 2.23 -22.47 -4.55
N ASP A 110 2.62 -21.32 -5.11
CA ASP A 110 3.00 -21.18 -6.51
C ASP A 110 4.41 -21.75 -6.68
N CYS A 111 4.52 -23.09 -6.69
CA CYS A 111 5.79 -23.77 -6.91
C CYS A 111 6.44 -23.30 -8.22
N ALA A 112 7.77 -23.27 -8.25
CA ALA A 112 8.66 -22.72 -9.29
C ALA A 112 8.35 -23.08 -10.77
N HIS A 113 7.42 -24.00 -11.01
CA HIS A 113 6.93 -24.44 -12.32
C HIS A 113 6.07 -23.38 -13.05
N LEU A 114 5.62 -22.33 -12.35
CA LEU A 114 4.78 -21.26 -12.92
C LEU A 114 5.56 -20.03 -13.41
N PHE A 115 6.83 -19.92 -13.07
CA PHE A 115 7.67 -18.85 -13.55
C PHE A 115 8.40 -19.29 -14.81
N ASP A 116 8.15 -18.60 -15.91
CA ASP A 116 9.04 -18.72 -17.06
C ASP A 116 10.44 -18.20 -16.71
N GLU A 117 11.45 -18.61 -17.49
CA GLU A 117 12.85 -18.23 -17.26
C GLU A 117 13.03 -16.70 -17.19
N LYS A 118 12.25 -15.92 -17.95
CA LYS A 118 12.33 -14.46 -17.95
C LYS A 118 11.85 -13.90 -16.61
N GLN A 119 10.77 -14.42 -16.05
CA GLN A 119 10.26 -14.01 -14.74
C GLN A 119 11.23 -14.34 -13.62
N LEU A 120 11.89 -15.50 -13.67
CA LEU A 120 12.94 -15.86 -12.71
C LEU A 120 14.14 -14.91 -12.79
N ILE A 121 14.58 -14.55 -14.01
CA ILE A 121 15.66 -13.58 -14.22
C ILE A 121 15.27 -12.20 -13.68
N LEU A 122 14.04 -11.74 -13.92
CA LEU A 122 13.54 -10.46 -13.41
C LEU A 122 13.50 -10.45 -11.88
N LEU A 123 13.01 -11.53 -11.28
CA LEU A 123 12.98 -11.67 -9.81
C LEU A 123 14.39 -11.65 -9.23
N ALA A 124 15.33 -12.40 -9.82
CA ALA A 124 16.73 -12.42 -9.38
C ALA A 124 17.38 -11.02 -9.46
N LYS A 125 17.12 -10.27 -10.54
CA LYS A 125 17.60 -8.87 -10.69
C LYS A 125 17.02 -7.95 -9.62
N LEU A 126 15.71 -8.01 -9.40
CA LEU A 126 15.02 -7.21 -8.38
C LEU A 126 15.58 -7.52 -6.98
N ILE A 127 15.70 -8.80 -6.63
CA ILE A 127 16.23 -9.24 -5.34
C ILE A 127 17.68 -8.77 -5.17
N SER A 128 18.53 -8.92 -6.19
CA SER A 128 19.92 -8.47 -6.14
C SER A 128 20.01 -6.95 -5.91
N LYS A 129 19.20 -6.16 -6.63
CA LYS A 129 19.16 -4.70 -6.48
C LYS A 129 18.65 -4.29 -5.10
N TYR A 130 17.65 -4.98 -4.57
CA TYR A 130 17.15 -4.77 -3.21
C TYR A 130 18.21 -5.05 -2.14
N HIS A 131 19.00 -6.12 -2.28
CA HIS A 131 20.10 -6.38 -1.35
C HIS A 131 21.19 -5.30 -1.40
N GLN A 132 21.51 -4.78 -2.59
CA GLN A 132 22.44 -3.64 -2.73
C GLN A 132 21.91 -2.39 -2.02
N PHE A 133 20.60 -2.12 -2.09
CA PHE A 133 19.96 -1.04 -1.32
C PHE A 133 20.19 -1.21 0.18
N LEU A 134 19.94 -2.41 0.72
CA LEU A 134 20.10 -2.69 2.16
C LEU A 134 21.54 -2.49 2.64
N ILE A 135 22.53 -2.94 1.85
CA ILE A 135 23.95 -2.75 2.17
C ILE A 135 24.28 -1.25 2.20
N THR A 136 23.84 -0.51 1.19
CA THR A 136 24.13 0.92 1.01
C THR A 136 23.44 1.80 2.05
N ASN A 137 22.24 1.42 2.52
CA ASN A 137 21.40 2.18 3.45
C ASN A 137 21.34 1.57 4.86
N SER A 138 22.27 0.66 5.18
CA SER A 138 22.33 -0.04 6.47
C SER A 138 22.44 0.90 7.67
N SER A 139 23.10 2.06 7.52
CA SER A 139 23.25 3.07 8.57
C SER A 139 22.03 3.98 8.76
N THR A 140 21.13 4.05 7.78
CA THR A 140 19.88 4.84 7.84
C THR A 140 18.69 4.04 8.37
N LEU A 141 18.84 2.71 8.48
CA LEU A 141 17.82 1.75 8.91
C LEU A 141 18.00 1.23 10.35
N SER A 142 19.13 1.58 11.01
CA SER A 142 19.46 1.26 12.41
C SER A 142 19.09 2.39 13.36
#